data_AF-A0AAD9NTE9-F1
#
_entry.id   AF-A0AAD9NTE9-F1
#
_cell.length_a   1.000
_cell.length_b   1.000
_cell.length_c   1.000
_cell.angle_alpha   90.00
_cell.angle_beta   90.00
_cell.angle_gamma   90.00
#
_symmetry.space_group_name_H-M   'P 1'
#
loop_
_entity.id
_entity.type
_entity.pdbx_description
1 polymer ?
#
loop_
_entity_poly.entity_id
_entity_poly.type
_entity_poly.pdbx_seq_one_letter_code
_entity_poly.pdbx_strand_id
1 'polypeptide(L)'
;MRRFSSLPADYDPLTLCFVVPWVYLSDHALILGLVRERLASLPAGNHLSSIQYVPRNVINGTRGTADRWLVTTTSELAKQELLKGLDWRGVKIGVRVYNDVIRAEYYNYLRFLDLNNAMETLHLPAPGESQQLHHA
;
A
#
# COMPACT_ATOMS: atom_id res chain seq x y z
N MET A 1 2.24 16.39 -12.07
CA MET A 1 2.06 14.94 -11.86
C MET A 1 3.45 14.28 -11.93
N ARG A 2 4.10 13.97 -10.80
CA ARG A 2 5.29 13.09 -10.77
C ARG A 2 5.36 12.45 -9.39
N ARG A 3 4.74 11.28 -9.26
CA ARG A 3 4.71 10.49 -8.02
C ARG A 3 5.99 9.67 -7.82
N PHE A 4 6.60 9.29 -8.94
CA PHE A 4 7.90 8.65 -8.99
C PHE A 4 8.76 9.48 -9.93
N SER A 5 9.69 10.25 -9.36
CA SER A 5 10.71 10.96 -10.14
C SER A 5 11.77 10.01 -10.68
N SER A 6 11.90 8.83 -10.06
CA SER A 6 12.84 7.75 -10.37
C SER A 6 12.28 6.44 -9.80
N LEU A 7 12.96 5.32 -10.07
CA LEU A 7 12.70 4.05 -9.39
C LEU A 7 12.67 4.29 -7.86
N PRO A 8 11.67 3.76 -7.12
CA PRO A 8 11.64 3.88 -5.67
C PRO A 8 12.91 3.28 -5.06
N ALA A 9 13.48 3.95 -4.06
CA ALA A 9 14.54 3.33 -3.27
C ALA A 9 14.00 2.07 -2.60
N ASP A 10 14.84 1.05 -2.47
CA ASP A 10 14.49 -0.16 -1.74
C ASP A 10 14.38 0.18 -0.25
N TYR A 11 13.23 -0.13 0.33
CA TYR A 11 13.04 -0.10 1.77
C TYR A 11 13.70 -1.33 2.40
N ASP A 12 13.86 -1.30 3.72
CA ASP A 12 14.34 -2.45 4.49
C ASP A 12 13.52 -3.72 4.12
N PRO A 13 14.16 -4.86 3.79
CA PRO A 13 13.48 -6.09 3.37
C PRO A 13 12.57 -6.71 4.45
N LEU A 14 12.67 -6.25 5.70
CA LEU A 14 11.78 -6.58 6.82
C LEU A 14 10.56 -5.64 6.91
N THR A 15 10.42 -4.71 5.97
CA THR A 15 9.28 -3.79 5.89
C THR A 15 8.12 -4.42 5.12
N LEU A 16 6.98 -4.52 5.81
CA LEU A 16 5.72 -4.98 5.29
C LEU A 16 4.71 -3.84 5.25
N CYS A 17 3.63 -4.03 4.52
CA CYS A 17 2.52 -3.10 4.47
C CYS A 17 1.17 -3.81 4.45
N PHE A 18 0.14 -3.11 4.92
CA PHE A 18 -1.25 -3.54 4.83
C PHE A 18 -2.18 -2.33 4.81
N VAL A 19 -3.42 -2.58 4.39
CA VAL A 19 -4.48 -1.57 4.33
C VAL A 19 -5.60 -2.01 5.27
N VAL A 20 -6.11 -1.07 6.06
CA VAL A 20 -7.31 -1.29 6.87
C VAL A 20 -8.45 -0.43 6.34
N PRO A 21 -9.72 -0.85 6.52
CA PRO A 21 -10.87 -0.04 6.12
C PRO A 21 -10.85 1.35 6.81
N TRP A 22 -11.34 2.36 6.11
CA TRP A 22 -11.27 3.78 6.53
C TRP A 22 -11.82 4.07 7.93
N VAL A 23 -12.86 3.35 8.33
CA VAL A 23 -13.47 3.42 9.66
C VAL A 23 -12.49 3.08 10.80
N TYR A 24 -11.36 2.46 10.51
CA TYR A 24 -10.38 1.98 11.49
C TYR A 24 -8.97 2.58 11.29
N LEU A 25 -8.78 3.49 10.32
CA LEU A 25 -7.45 4.03 10.00
C LEU A 25 -6.91 4.97 11.09
N SER A 26 -7.78 5.59 11.91
CA SER A 26 -7.38 6.63 12.86
C SER A 26 -6.88 6.14 14.22
N ASP A 27 -7.00 4.84 14.53
CA ASP A 27 -6.59 4.30 15.83
C ASP A 27 -5.24 3.60 15.76
N HIS A 28 -4.17 4.37 15.97
CA HIS A 28 -2.80 3.87 15.98
C HIS A 28 -2.56 2.80 17.06
N ALA A 29 -3.17 2.96 18.24
CA ALA A 29 -2.94 2.05 19.36
C ALA A 29 -3.52 0.67 19.08
N LEU A 30 -4.69 0.65 18.46
CA LEU A 30 -5.39 -0.55 18.01
C LEU A 30 -4.60 -1.29 16.92
N ILE A 31 -4.10 -0.58 15.91
CA ILE A 31 -3.29 -1.20 14.86
C ILE A 31 -1.96 -1.74 15.42
N LEU A 32 -1.32 -1.00 16.32
CA LEU A 32 -0.13 -1.47 17.01
C LEU A 32 -0.42 -2.72 17.86
N GLY A 33 -1.56 -2.74 18.56
CA GLY A 33 -2.02 -3.88 19.35
C GLY A 33 -2.19 -5.14 18.51
N LEU A 34 -2.87 -5.02 17.37
CA LEU A 34 -3.04 -6.12 16.41
C LEU A 34 -1.72 -6.75 15.97
N VAL A 35 -0.76 -5.91 15.58
CA VAL A 35 0.54 -6.37 15.08
C VAL A 35 1.31 -7.05 16.21
N ARG A 36 1.26 -6.50 17.43
CA ARG A 36 1.91 -7.08 18.61
C ARG A 36 1.28 -8.41 19.02
N GLU A 37 -0.05 -8.51 18.99
CA GLU A 37 -0.77 -9.74 19.29
C GLU A 37 -0.36 -10.86 18.32
N ARG A 38 -0.29 -10.55 17.01
CA ARG A 38 0.17 -11.52 16.00
C ARG A 38 1.57 -12.05 16.26
N LEU A 39 2.44 -11.23 16.85
CA LEU A 39 3.83 -11.58 17.15
C LEU A 39 4.02 -12.14 18.57
N ALA A 40 3.00 -12.10 19.43
CA ALA A 40 3.14 -12.41 20.86
C ALA A 40 3.54 -13.87 21.13
N SER A 41 3.21 -14.79 20.22
CA SER A 41 3.59 -16.20 20.34
C SER A 41 5.03 -16.49 19.91
N LEU A 42 5.75 -15.51 19.37
CA LEU A 42 7.12 -15.72 18.90
C LEU A 42 8.13 -15.60 20.06
N PRO A 43 9.30 -16.24 19.94
CA PRO A 43 10.37 -16.09 20.92
C PRO A 43 10.82 -14.64 21.09
N ALA A 44 11.36 -14.31 22.28
CA ALA A 44 11.91 -13.00 22.58
C ALA A 44 12.88 -12.51 21.48
N GLY A 45 12.81 -11.22 21.16
CA GLY A 45 13.59 -10.60 20.08
C GLY A 45 12.88 -10.56 18.73
N ASN A 46 11.79 -11.31 18.51
CA ASN A 46 10.99 -11.27 17.28
C ASN A 46 9.81 -10.32 17.45
N HIS A 47 10.03 -9.04 17.18
CA HIS A 47 9.05 -8.00 17.46
C HIS A 47 9.03 -6.93 16.35
N LEU A 48 8.19 -5.94 16.56
CA LEU A 48 8.09 -4.77 15.71
C LEU A 48 9.20 -3.78 16.05
N SER A 49 9.94 -3.34 15.04
CA SER A 49 10.91 -2.24 15.13
C SER A 49 10.22 -0.88 14.97
N SER A 50 9.36 -0.74 13.97
CA SER A 50 8.65 0.50 13.69
C SER A 50 7.27 0.27 13.07
N ILE A 51 6.37 1.24 13.24
CA ILE A 51 5.09 1.31 12.54
C ILE A 51 4.81 2.75 12.12
N GLN A 52 4.31 2.90 10.90
CA GLN A 52 4.03 4.21 10.32
C GLN A 52 2.74 4.18 9.52
N TYR A 53 1.94 5.24 9.66
CA TYR A 53 0.82 5.53 8.77
C TYR A 53 1.30 6.32 7.55
N VAL A 54 0.96 5.85 6.35
CA VAL A 54 1.29 6.52 5.08
C VAL A 54 -0.01 6.88 4.36
N PRO A 55 -0.43 8.16 4.42
CA PRO A 55 -1.58 8.64 3.65
C PRO A 55 -1.24 8.64 2.16
N ARG A 56 -2.14 8.10 1.34
CA ARG A 56 -2.05 8.05 -0.12
C ARG A 56 -3.09 8.89 -0.84
N ASN A 57 -3.73 9.82 -0.14
CA ASN A 57 -4.69 10.75 -0.73
C ASN A 57 -4.06 11.86 -1.60
N VAL A 58 -3.21 11.57 -2.59
CA VAL A 58 -2.92 12.53 -3.69
C VAL A 58 -2.43 11.79 -4.95
N ILE A 59 -3.18 10.81 -5.44
CA ILE A 59 -2.75 10.04 -6.61
C ILE A 59 -3.91 10.00 -7.58
N ASN A 60 -3.80 10.81 -8.63
CA ASN A 60 -4.61 10.80 -9.85
C ASN A 60 -5.93 11.56 -9.87
N GLY A 61 -6.35 12.30 -8.83
CA GLY A 61 -7.72 12.86 -8.83
C GLY A 61 -8.81 11.77 -8.87
N THR A 62 -8.40 10.50 -8.83
CA THR A 62 -9.22 9.33 -8.66
C THR A 62 -9.22 9.03 -7.16
N ARG A 63 -10.35 9.27 -6.48
CA ARG A 63 -10.61 8.66 -5.18
C ARG A 63 -10.36 7.15 -5.32
N GLY A 64 -9.40 6.57 -4.59
CA GLY A 64 -9.24 5.11 -4.62
C GLY A 64 -7.95 4.49 -4.07
N THR A 65 -6.83 5.20 -3.98
CA THR A 65 -5.62 4.62 -3.38
C THR A 65 -5.70 4.65 -1.86
N ALA A 66 -6.07 3.53 -1.27
CA ALA A 66 -6.22 3.40 0.17
C ALA A 66 -4.90 3.70 0.90
N ASP A 67 -5.01 4.52 1.93
CA ASP A 67 -3.97 4.78 2.92
C ASP A 67 -3.47 3.45 3.50
N ARG A 68 -2.18 3.37 3.85
CA ARG A 68 -1.54 2.12 4.26
C ARG A 68 -0.73 2.28 5.53
N TRP A 69 -0.60 1.17 6.23
CA TRP A 69 0.33 1.01 7.32
C TRP A 69 1.60 0.36 6.80
N LEU A 70 2.74 0.88 7.25
CA LEU A 70 4.05 0.24 7.12
C LEU A 70 4.48 -0.27 8.47
N VAL A 71 5.02 -1.48 8.49
CA VAL A 71 5.59 -2.10 9.69
C VAL A 71 6.95 -2.70 9.35
N THR A 72 7.97 -2.40 10.13
CA THR A 72 9.29 -3.01 9.99
C THR A 72 9.51 -3.94 11.17
N THR A 73 9.81 -5.21 10.90
CA THR A 73 10.11 -6.20 11.96
C THR A 73 11.59 -6.23 12.29
N THR A 74 11.94 -6.82 13.43
CA THR A 74 13.35 -7.03 13.82
C THR A 74 13.97 -8.29 13.23
N SER A 75 13.15 -9.20 12.69
CA SER A 75 13.61 -10.49 12.17
C SER A 75 12.76 -10.99 11.00
N GLU A 76 13.35 -11.90 10.22
CA GLU A 76 12.64 -12.61 9.15
C GLU A 76 11.54 -13.52 9.72
N LEU A 77 11.71 -14.11 10.90
CA LEU A 77 10.66 -14.90 11.54
C LEU A 77 9.41 -14.07 11.85
N ALA A 78 9.58 -12.87 12.43
CA ALA A 78 8.48 -11.94 12.68
C ALA A 78 7.81 -11.50 11.37
N LYS A 79 8.60 -11.26 10.32
CA LYS A 79 8.08 -10.94 8.99
C LYS A 79 7.21 -12.07 8.43
N GLN A 80 7.71 -13.31 8.47
CA GLN A 80 6.96 -14.49 7.99
C GLN A 80 5.67 -14.70 8.78
N GLU A 81 5.67 -14.40 10.08
CA GLU A 81 4.47 -14.49 10.91
C GLU A 81 3.41 -13.43 10.53
N LEU A 82 3.83 -12.20 10.24
CA LEU A 82 2.93 -11.15 9.76
C LEU A 82 2.43 -11.39 8.34
N LEU A 83 3.22 -12.03 7.47
CA LEU A 83 2.80 -12.37 6.09
C LEU A 83 1.63 -13.37 6.04
N LYS A 84 1.37 -14.10 7.13
CA LYS A 84 0.17 -14.93 7.27
C LYS A 84 -1.11 -14.09 7.40
N GLY A 85 -0.99 -12.78 7.57
CA GLY A 85 -2.09 -11.83 7.71
C GLY A 85 -2.38 -11.45 9.17
N LEU A 86 -3.21 -10.42 9.32
CA LEU A 86 -3.73 -9.97 10.62
C LEU A 86 -5.20 -10.33 10.73
N ASP A 87 -5.65 -10.60 11.95
CA ASP A 87 -7.05 -10.88 12.28
C ASP A 87 -7.64 -9.69 13.03
N TRP A 88 -8.59 -8.99 12.41
CA TRP A 88 -9.29 -7.89 13.05
C TRP A 88 -10.79 -8.15 13.07
N ARG A 89 -11.33 -8.49 14.26
CA ARG A 89 -12.78 -8.71 14.46
C ARG A 89 -13.39 -9.69 13.43
N GLY A 90 -12.66 -10.76 13.11
CA GLY A 90 -13.07 -11.76 12.10
C GLY A 90 -12.77 -11.38 10.65
N VAL A 91 -12.24 -10.19 10.39
CA VAL A 91 -11.77 -9.77 9.06
C VAL A 91 -10.28 -10.07 8.93
N LYS A 92 -9.94 -10.85 7.91
CA LYS A 92 -8.55 -11.11 7.52
C LYS A 92 -7.99 -9.91 6.76
N ILE A 93 -6.96 -9.28 7.31
CA ILE A 93 -6.21 -8.21 6.67
C ILE A 93 -4.97 -8.82 6.00
N GLY A 94 -4.88 -8.65 4.68
CA GLY A 94 -3.72 -9.09 3.91
C GLY A 94 -2.51 -8.20 4.18
N VAL A 95 -1.37 -8.84 4.47
CA VAL A 95 -0.07 -8.19 4.67
C VAL A 95 0.85 -8.56 3.50
N ARG A 96 1.63 -7.61 3.00
CA ARG A 96 2.53 -7.80 1.85
C ARG A 96 3.89 -7.16 2.08
N VAL A 97 4.92 -7.69 1.42
CA VAL A 97 6.24 -7.05 1.41
C VAL A 97 6.15 -5.70 0.72
N TYR A 98 6.66 -4.65 1.37
CA TYR A 98 6.44 -3.29 0.91
C TYR A 98 7.19 -2.98 -0.39
N ASN A 99 8.41 -3.50 -0.55
CA ASN A 99 9.19 -3.34 -1.79
C ASN A 99 8.45 -3.90 -3.02
N ASP A 100 7.79 -5.05 -2.90
CA ASP A 100 7.02 -5.63 -4.01
C ASP A 100 5.84 -4.75 -4.38
N VAL A 101 5.17 -4.20 -3.37
CA VAL A 101 4.01 -3.32 -3.56
C VAL A 101 4.41 -1.99 -4.20
N ILE A 102 5.49 -1.35 -3.74
CA ILE A 102 5.93 -0.07 -4.30
C ILE A 102 6.49 -0.24 -5.73
N ARG A 103 7.19 -1.34 -6.00
CA ARG A 103 7.68 -1.67 -7.35
C ARG A 103 6.51 -1.94 -8.31
N ALA A 104 5.51 -2.70 -7.89
CA ALA A 104 4.31 -2.93 -8.69
C ALA A 104 3.57 -1.61 -8.99
N GLU A 105 3.45 -0.72 -8.00
CA GLU A 105 2.87 0.61 -8.21
C GLU A 105 3.69 1.47 -9.17
N TYR A 106 5.01 1.40 -9.10
CA TYR A 106 5.90 2.10 -10.03
C TYR A 106 5.73 1.59 -11.46
N TYR A 107 5.71 0.28 -11.68
CA TYR A 107 5.50 -0.29 -13.01
C TYR A 107 4.12 0.02 -13.58
N ASN A 108 3.07 -0.03 -12.75
CA ASN A 108 1.73 0.39 -13.15
C ASN A 108 1.70 1.87 -13.55
N TYR A 109 2.44 2.72 -12.84
CA TYR A 109 2.60 4.13 -13.20
C TYR A 109 3.29 4.32 -14.55
N LEU A 110 4.40 3.61 -14.81
CA LEU A 110 5.07 3.67 -16.12
C LEU A 110 4.14 3.23 -17.25
N ARG A 111 3.41 2.12 -17.06
CA ARG A 111 2.42 1.66 -18.04
C ARG A 111 1.33 2.68 -18.32
N PHE A 112 0.86 3.37 -17.29
CA PHE A 112 -0.14 4.44 -17.45
C PHE A 112 0.42 5.65 -18.22
N LEU A 113 1.68 6.03 -17.96
CA LEU A 113 2.35 7.07 -18.74
C LEU A 113 2.51 6.68 -20.21
N ASP A 114 2.95 5.46 -20.49
CA ASP A 114 3.13 4.97 -21.86
C ASP A 114 1.80 4.96 -22.63
N LEU A 115 0.72 4.52 -21.97
CA LEU A 115 -0.62 4.54 -22.56
C LEU A 115 -1.07 5.97 -22.87
N ASN A 116 -0.89 6.92 -21.95
CA ASN A 116 -1.28 8.31 -22.17
C ASN A 116 -0.46 8.94 -23.31
N ASN A 117 0.85 8.73 -23.33
CA ASN A 117 1.72 9.22 -24.41
C ASN A 117 1.30 8.66 -25.78
N ALA A 118 0.95 7.36 -25.83
CA ALA A 118 0.45 6.72 -27.04
C ALA A 118 -0.90 7.32 -27.49
N MET A 119 -1.80 7.59 -26.55
CA MET A 119 -3.10 8.21 -26.83
C MET A 119 -2.97 9.65 -27.30
N GLU A 120 -2.09 10.45 -26.69
CA GLU A 120 -1.76 11.80 -27.16
C GLU A 120 -1.22 11.77 -28.60
N THR A 121 -0.31 10.82 -28.90
CA THR A 121 0.21 10.63 -30.26
C THR A 121 -0.88 10.26 -31.26
N LEU A 122 -1.87 9.48 -30.83
CA LEU A 122 -3.00 9.03 -31.65
C LEU A 122 -4.20 9.99 -31.61
N HIS A 123 -4.11 11.14 -30.94
CA HIS A 123 -5.21 12.09 -30.70
C HIS A 123 -6.46 11.43 -30.10
N LEU A 124 -6.28 10.40 -29.27
CA LEU A 124 -7.36 9.70 -28.58
C LEU A 124 -7.63 10.35 -27.21
N PRO A 125 -8.90 10.47 -26.80
CA PRO A 125 -9.26 11.06 -25.50
C PRO A 125 -8.74 10.19 -24.36
N ALA A 126 -8.15 10.80 -23.33
CA ALA A 126 -7.45 10.11 -22.25
C ALA A 126 -8.33 9.05 -21.54
N PRO A 127 -7.74 8.00 -20.93
CA PRO A 127 -8.51 6.96 -20.25
C PRO A 127 -9.23 7.57 -19.04
N GLY A 128 -10.55 7.75 -19.16
CA GLY A 128 -11.41 8.32 -18.11
C GLY A 128 -12.29 9.48 -18.56
N GLU A 129 -12.08 10.05 -19.74
CA GLU A 129 -12.89 11.19 -20.24
C GLU A 129 -14.18 10.75 -20.97
N SER A 130 -14.44 9.45 -21.10
CA SER A 130 -15.58 8.92 -21.87
C SER A 130 -16.94 8.98 -21.15
N GLN A 131 -17.09 9.73 -20.06
CA GLN A 131 -18.37 9.86 -19.32
C GLN A 131 -18.82 11.31 -19.16
N GLN A 132 -18.89 12.08 -20.25
CA GLN A 132 -19.74 13.27 -20.35
C GLN A 132 -20.32 13.42 -21.76
N LEU A 133 -20.98 12.39 -22.26
CA LEU A 133 -21.92 12.55 -23.37
C LEU A 133 -23.20 11.81 -22.98
N HIS A 134 -24.33 12.49 -23.20
CA HIS A 134 -25.71 12.14 -22.85
C HIS A 134 -26.17 12.61 -21.46
N HIS A 135 -26.63 13.86 -21.42
CA HIS A 135 -28.03 14.19 -21.11
C HIS A 135 -28.29 15.63 -21.57
N ALA A 136 -28.95 15.75 -22.73
CA ALA A 136 -29.72 16.91 -23.15
C ALA A 136 -31.15 16.42 -23.39
#